data_AF-A0AAX4KFC9-F1
#
_entry.id   AF-A0AAX4KFC9-F1
#
_cell.length_a   1.000
_cell.length_b   1.000
_cell.length_c   1.000
_cell.angle_alpha   90.00
_cell.angle_beta   90.00
_cell.angle_gamma   90.00
#
_symmetry.space_group_name_H-M   'P 1'
#
loop_
_entity.id
_entity.type
_entity.pdbx_description
1 polymer ?
#
loop_
_entity_poly.entity_id
_entity_poly.type
_entity_poly.pdbx_seq_one_letter_code
_entity_poly.pdbx_strand_id
1 'polypeptide(L)'
;MAASATLKSNDPNARLTEALCTSLRRRQIVGSLNVALATAALIQNVVRSARYSTIDELLGLIKSIGKKLIDANPKELAATNIIRRILRLIREEYRAAAAAHIISAPPSAPETPFLGPTTPGLSAPSNHYLSTATDFQFFPSTSQLSRQTSLSNFVAMRHSRAQLERSGSLVDMQLSQSTNSLFTRHNNVPETPGINRIDSDEFMKHSAKLKPVLIQAIDEVVGELETTHEDVAKGAREHIHSSEIILTMGHSKTVEAFLKQGYRDRKFTVVVAESAPSYLGHSLAHSLSSHGIPTILIPDSSIHAILPRVTKVILGAHSVLANGGLFALSGSLACALAAKTHSKPVVITTGQFKFAPAWNLYHDYAAVDFQGPGSVIGTTGNGGGGGKESTEVVDPYFDYIRPELVQLFVTNEGDHSPSYIYRLIREAYDEEDVEL
;
A
#
# COMPACT_ATOMS: atom_id res chain seq x y z
N MET A 1 11.51 25.84 12.85
CA MET A 1 10.63 25.36 13.95
C MET A 1 9.19 25.66 13.56
N ALA A 2 8.51 24.73 12.88
CA ALA A 2 7.10 24.89 12.56
C ALA A 2 6.27 24.54 13.81
N ALA A 3 5.32 25.40 14.18
CA ALA A 3 4.41 25.15 15.28
C ALA A 3 3.63 23.85 14.98
N SER A 4 3.83 22.83 15.82
CA SER A 4 3.08 21.57 15.73
C SER A 4 1.60 21.88 15.90
N ALA A 5 0.79 21.64 14.86
CA ALA A 5 -0.65 21.80 14.89
C ALA A 5 -1.27 20.70 15.77
N THR A 6 -1.10 20.82 17.08
CA THR A 6 -1.73 19.95 18.07
C THR A 6 -3.22 20.27 18.14
N LEU A 7 -4.07 19.26 17.92
CA LEU A 7 -5.51 19.31 18.16
C LEU A 7 -5.82 19.92 19.54
N LYS A 8 -6.69 20.93 19.59
CA LYS A 8 -7.14 21.51 20.86
C LYS A 8 -8.12 20.54 21.52
N SER A 9 -8.08 20.45 22.86
CA SER A 9 -8.85 19.45 23.62
C SER A 9 -10.38 19.49 23.43
N ASN A 10 -10.92 20.60 22.91
CA ASN A 10 -12.36 20.76 22.63
C ASN A 10 -12.75 20.49 21.17
N ASP A 11 -11.82 20.11 20.30
CA ASP A 11 -12.13 19.82 18.91
C ASP A 11 -12.89 18.47 18.78
N PRO A 12 -13.96 18.40 17.98
CA PRO A 12 -14.71 17.14 17.78
C PRO A 12 -13.82 16.02 17.22
N ASN A 13 -12.82 16.37 16.40
CA ASN A 13 -11.83 15.45 15.85
C ASN A 13 -10.90 14.87 16.92
N ALA A 14 -10.58 15.64 17.95
CA ALA A 14 -9.77 15.15 19.08
C ALA A 14 -10.52 14.06 19.84
N ARG A 15 -11.83 14.25 20.07
CA ARG A 15 -12.69 13.26 20.74
C ARG A 15 -12.83 11.98 19.92
N LEU A 16 -13.02 12.08 18.61
CA LEU A 16 -13.09 10.90 17.73
C LEU A 16 -11.76 10.12 17.71
N THR A 17 -10.64 10.85 17.68
CA THR A 17 -9.30 10.24 17.75
C THR A 17 -9.10 9.51 19.08
N GLU A 18 -9.45 10.14 20.20
CA GLU A 18 -9.34 9.53 21.54
C GLU A 18 -10.27 8.33 21.72
N ALA A 19 -11.48 8.38 21.14
CA ALA A 19 -12.41 7.27 21.13
C ALA A 19 -11.80 6.07 20.38
N LEU A 20 -11.28 6.27 19.17
CA LEU A 20 -10.61 5.22 18.41
C LEU A 20 -9.38 4.67 19.15
N CYS A 21 -8.54 5.54 19.71
CA CYS A 21 -7.38 5.13 20.52
C CYS A 21 -7.80 4.28 21.72
N THR A 22 -8.91 4.63 22.38
CA THR A 22 -9.44 3.88 23.51
C THR A 22 -9.98 2.52 23.08
N SER A 23 -10.68 2.45 21.95
CA SER A 23 -11.14 1.19 21.38
C SER A 23 -9.99 0.28 20.94
N LEU A 24 -8.89 0.85 20.41
CA LEU A 24 -7.66 0.10 20.08
C LEU A 24 -6.98 -0.44 21.34
N ARG A 25 -6.75 0.40 22.37
CA ARG A 25 -6.15 -0.01 23.66
C ARG A 25 -6.96 -1.11 24.36
N ARG A 26 -8.29 -1.03 24.28
CA ARG A 26 -9.20 -2.01 24.88
C ARG A 26 -9.48 -3.22 23.99
N ARG A 27 -8.84 -3.32 22.81
CA ARG A 27 -9.05 -4.38 21.80
C ARG A 27 -10.54 -4.60 21.46
N GLN A 28 -11.32 -3.52 21.41
CA GLN A 28 -12.73 -3.57 21.01
C GLN A 28 -12.90 -3.73 19.50
N ILE A 29 -11.95 -3.18 18.73
CA ILE A 29 -11.87 -3.35 17.28
C ILE A 29 -10.75 -4.36 17.02
N VAL A 30 -11.12 -5.56 16.58
CA VAL A 30 -10.18 -6.63 16.27
C VAL A 30 -10.16 -6.87 14.77
N GLY A 31 -8.96 -7.07 14.24
CA GLY A 31 -8.73 -7.43 12.84
C GLY A 31 -8.26 -6.25 12.01
N SER A 32 -7.21 -6.49 11.22
CA SER A 32 -6.51 -5.49 10.42
C SER A 32 -7.43 -4.71 9.48
N LEU A 33 -8.45 -5.35 8.88
CA LEU A 33 -9.38 -4.67 7.96
C LEU A 33 -10.32 -3.71 8.72
N ASN A 34 -10.86 -4.15 9.86
CA ASN A 34 -11.75 -3.31 10.66
C ASN A 34 -11.01 -2.08 11.20
N VAL A 35 -9.75 -2.26 11.62
CA VAL A 35 -8.89 -1.17 12.06
C VAL A 35 -8.54 -0.24 10.90
N ALA A 36 -8.22 -0.78 9.72
CA ALA A 36 -7.95 0.01 8.52
C ALA A 36 -9.15 0.88 8.12
N LEU A 37 -10.36 0.30 8.06
CA LEU A 37 -11.61 1.01 7.74
C LEU A 37 -11.93 2.09 8.78
N ALA A 38 -11.83 1.77 10.07
CA ALA A 38 -12.07 2.74 11.14
C ALA A 38 -11.07 3.91 11.09
N THR A 39 -9.80 3.62 10.76
CA THR A 39 -8.76 4.64 10.61
C THR A 39 -9.00 5.53 9.40
N ALA A 40 -9.33 4.94 8.23
CA ALA A 40 -9.66 5.70 7.03
C ALA A 40 -10.87 6.61 7.24
N ALA A 41 -11.94 6.11 7.88
CA ALA A 41 -13.12 6.90 8.22
C ALA A 41 -12.82 8.03 9.20
N LEU A 42 -11.93 7.82 10.19
CA LEU A 42 -11.46 8.89 11.08
C LEU A 42 -10.76 9.99 10.28
N ILE A 43 -9.79 9.62 9.43
CA ILE A 43 -9.03 10.61 8.63
C ILE A 43 -9.95 11.35 7.65
N GLN A 44 -10.92 10.67 7.04
CA GLN A 44 -11.90 11.31 6.18
C GLN A 44 -12.72 12.38 6.92
N ASN A 45 -13.21 12.07 8.13
CA ASN A 45 -13.94 13.01 8.98
C ASN A 45 -13.07 14.21 9.39
N VAL A 46 -11.79 13.97 9.65
CA VAL A 46 -10.80 15.00 9.95
C VAL A 46 -10.60 15.91 8.74
N VAL A 47 -10.33 15.37 7.54
CA VAL A 47 -10.14 16.17 6.32
C VAL A 47 -11.39 16.99 5.98
N ARG A 48 -12.59 16.43 6.22
CA ARG A 48 -13.88 17.09 5.98
C ARG A 48 -14.11 18.28 6.90
N SER A 49 -13.78 18.16 8.18
CA SER A 49 -14.08 19.17 9.20
C SER A 49 -12.92 20.11 9.52
N ALA A 50 -11.67 19.70 9.25
CA ALA A 50 -10.48 20.47 9.56
C ALA A 50 -10.44 21.78 8.78
N ARG A 51 -10.06 22.84 9.47
CA ARG A 51 -9.73 24.12 8.88
C ARG A 51 -8.22 24.19 8.78
N TYR A 52 -7.71 24.21 7.56
CA TYR A 52 -6.29 24.36 7.27
C TYR A 52 -6.13 25.42 6.19
N SER A 53 -5.03 26.15 6.26
CA SER A 53 -4.68 27.19 5.28
C SER A 53 -3.60 26.71 4.32
N THR A 54 -2.75 25.79 4.76
CA THR A 54 -1.71 25.15 3.94
C THR A 54 -1.88 23.63 3.98
N ILE A 55 -1.35 22.96 2.95
CA ILE A 55 -1.35 21.49 2.92
C ILE A 55 -0.46 20.91 4.02
N ASP A 56 0.65 21.58 4.35
CA ASP A 56 1.57 21.15 5.41
C ASP A 56 0.88 21.12 6.77
N GLU A 57 -0.05 22.05 7.02
CA GLU A 57 -0.87 22.05 8.25
C GLU A 57 -1.79 20.81 8.30
N LEU A 58 -2.41 20.45 7.16
CA LEU A 58 -3.23 19.24 7.06
C LEU A 58 -2.40 17.96 7.25
N LEU A 59 -1.25 17.87 6.57
CA LEU A 59 -0.34 16.73 6.69
C LEU A 59 0.16 16.61 8.13
N GLY A 60 0.55 17.73 8.76
CA GLY A 60 0.96 17.76 10.17
C GLY A 60 -0.13 17.29 11.12
N LEU A 61 -1.39 17.68 10.87
CA LEU A 61 -2.54 17.22 11.64
C LEU A 61 -2.73 15.70 11.53
N ILE A 62 -2.70 15.15 10.31
CA ILE A 62 -2.86 13.71 10.06
C ILE A 62 -1.70 12.93 10.70
N LYS A 63 -0.45 13.41 10.58
CA LYS A 63 0.72 12.81 11.25
C LYS A 63 0.54 12.78 12.78
N SER A 64 0.06 13.87 13.38
CA SER A 64 -0.19 13.93 14.82
C SER A 64 -1.24 12.90 15.30
N ILE A 65 -2.26 12.64 14.48
CA ILE A 65 -3.26 11.61 14.74
C ILE A 65 -2.63 10.22 14.60
N GLY A 66 -1.83 10.00 13.56
CA GLY A 66 -1.10 8.75 13.35
C GLY A 66 -0.21 8.39 14.53
N LYS A 67 0.56 9.35 15.05
CA LYS A 67 1.38 9.14 16.23
C LYS A 67 0.56 8.67 17.45
N LYS A 68 -0.58 9.32 17.72
CA LYS A 68 -1.49 8.90 18.81
C LYS A 68 -2.05 7.49 18.62
N LEU A 69 -2.34 7.09 17.38
CA LEU A 69 -2.84 5.74 17.07
C LEU A 69 -1.75 4.68 17.20
N ILE A 70 -0.51 4.98 16.78
CA ILE A 70 0.66 4.11 17.00
C ILE A 70 0.88 3.92 18.49
N ASP A 71 0.87 4.99 19.28
CA ASP A 71 1.04 4.92 20.73
C ASP A 71 -0.09 4.13 21.43
N ALA A 72 -1.29 4.10 20.83
CA ALA A 72 -2.43 3.36 21.37
C ALA A 72 -2.29 1.84 21.15
N ASN A 73 -1.80 1.41 19.99
CA ASN A 73 -1.51 0.00 19.73
C ASN A 73 -0.39 -0.15 18.66
N PRO A 74 0.89 -0.22 19.07
CA PRO A 74 2.01 -0.22 18.13
C PRO A 74 2.11 -1.51 17.30
N LYS A 75 1.40 -2.57 17.69
CA LYS A 75 1.44 -3.89 17.05
C LYS A 75 0.49 -4.00 15.87
N GLU A 76 -0.54 -3.17 15.82
CA GLU A 76 -1.51 -3.14 14.74
C GLU A 76 -1.05 -2.17 13.63
N LEU A 77 -0.16 -2.67 12.77
CA LEU A 77 0.49 -1.84 11.73
C LEU A 77 -0.48 -1.35 10.65
N ALA A 78 -1.62 -2.02 10.47
CA ALA A 78 -2.62 -1.67 9.46
C ALA A 78 -3.14 -0.23 9.62
N ALA A 79 -3.38 0.25 10.85
CA ALA A 79 -3.82 1.64 11.09
C ALA A 79 -2.79 2.63 10.52
N THR A 80 -1.53 2.41 10.86
CA THR A 80 -0.42 3.28 10.47
C THR A 80 -0.15 3.24 8.98
N ASN A 81 -0.27 2.05 8.36
CA ASN A 81 -0.12 1.87 6.92
C ASN A 81 -1.18 2.66 6.13
N ILE A 82 -2.43 2.67 6.60
CA ILE A 82 -3.48 3.50 5.99
C ILE A 82 -3.14 4.99 6.09
N ILE A 83 -2.62 5.43 7.22
CA ILE A 83 -2.24 6.84 7.40
C ILE A 83 -1.14 7.24 6.43
N ARG A 84 -0.09 6.42 6.29
CA ARG A 84 0.99 6.66 5.30
C ARG A 84 0.46 6.70 3.88
N ARG A 85 -0.46 5.79 3.55
CA ARG A 85 -1.11 5.75 2.23
C ARG A 85 -1.87 7.04 1.94
N ILE A 86 -2.68 7.49 2.90
CA ILE A 86 -3.48 8.72 2.76
C ILE A 86 -2.57 9.96 2.67
N LEU A 87 -1.48 10.01 3.46
CA LEU A 87 -0.50 11.11 3.38
C LEU A 87 0.10 11.21 1.97
N ARG A 88 0.56 10.09 1.41
CA ARG A 88 1.09 10.04 0.05
C ARG A 88 0.04 10.46 -0.99
N LEU A 89 -1.17 9.91 -0.89
CA LEU A 89 -2.27 10.23 -1.80
C LEU A 89 -2.61 11.73 -1.78
N ILE A 90 -2.63 12.36 -0.60
CA ILE A 90 -2.84 13.81 -0.48
C ILE A 90 -1.70 14.60 -1.16
N ARG A 91 -0.45 14.16 -1.02
CA ARG A 91 0.69 14.81 -1.70
C ARG A 91 0.61 14.66 -3.22
N GLU A 92 0.23 13.48 -3.73
CA GLU A 92 0.11 13.20 -5.16
C GLU A 92 -1.00 14.05 -5.80
N GLU A 93 -2.20 14.09 -5.22
CA GLU A 93 -3.32 14.92 -5.68
C GLU A 93 -2.97 16.41 -5.66
N TYR A 94 -2.27 16.86 -4.62
CA TYR A 94 -1.82 18.24 -4.55
C TYR A 94 -0.78 18.58 -5.63
N ARG A 95 0.20 17.71 -5.87
CA ARG A 95 1.20 17.90 -6.94
C ARG A 95 0.53 17.92 -8.32
N ALA A 96 -0.44 17.04 -8.55
CA ALA A 96 -1.20 17.01 -9.80
C ALA A 96 -2.00 18.31 -10.01
N ALA A 97 -2.68 18.79 -8.97
CA ALA A 97 -3.42 20.04 -9.02
C ALA A 97 -2.50 21.27 -9.21
N ALA A 98 -1.34 21.29 -8.53
CA ALA A 98 -0.35 22.36 -8.69
C ALA A 98 0.19 22.41 -10.13
N ALA A 99 0.52 21.26 -10.72
CA ALA A 99 0.98 21.17 -12.10
C ALA A 99 -0.08 21.66 -13.10
N ALA A 100 -1.35 21.28 -12.92
CA ALA A 100 -2.45 21.76 -13.75
C ALA A 100 -2.67 23.28 -13.66
N HIS A 101 -2.45 23.87 -12.49
CA HIS A 101 -2.49 25.33 -12.31
C HIS A 101 -1.34 26.04 -13.02
N ILE A 102 -0.12 25.49 -12.99
CA ILE A 102 1.02 26.05 -13.72
C ILE A 102 0.79 26.01 -15.24
N ILE A 103 0.16 24.95 -15.77
CA ILE A 103 -0.11 24.81 -17.20
C ILE A 103 -1.27 25.72 -17.67
N SER A 104 -2.22 26.04 -16.78
CA SER A 104 -3.36 26.91 -17.09
C SER A 104 -3.08 28.40 -16.86
N ALA A 105 -1.92 28.76 -16.31
CA ALA A 105 -1.48 30.14 -16.22
C ALA A 105 -1.16 30.68 -17.64
N PRO A 106 -1.71 31.85 -18.04
CA PRO A 106 -1.38 32.43 -19.34
C PRO A 106 0.14 32.67 -19.40
N PRO A 107 0.81 32.39 -20.54
CA PRO A 107 2.24 32.63 -20.66
C PRO A 107 2.48 34.12 -20.39
N SER A 108 3.13 34.41 -19.27
CA SER A 108 3.61 35.76 -18.99
C SER A 108 4.59 36.09 -20.10
N ALA A 109 4.19 37.00 -21.01
CA ALA A 109 5.03 37.45 -22.10
C ALA A 109 6.35 37.95 -21.50
N PRO A 110 7.52 37.52 -22.00
CA PRO A 110 8.77 38.14 -21.61
C PRO A 110 8.72 39.59 -22.11
N GLU A 111 8.83 40.56 -21.20
CA GLU A 111 9.07 41.96 -21.57
C GLU A 111 10.38 42.03 -22.35
N THR A 112 10.30 42.06 -23.66
CA THR A 112 11.43 42.41 -24.52
C THR A 112 11.76 43.89 -24.25
N PRO A 113 12.97 44.25 -23.81
CA PRO A 113 13.34 45.64 -23.65
C PRO A 113 13.39 46.28 -25.04
N PHE A 114 12.55 47.29 -25.23
CA PHE A 114 12.44 48.09 -26.43
C PHE A 114 13.72 48.94 -26.60
N LEU A 115 14.64 48.51 -27.47
CA LEU A 115 15.78 49.31 -27.92
C LEU A 115 15.96 49.09 -29.43
N GLY A 116 15.15 49.80 -30.21
CA GLY A 116 15.40 50.00 -31.64
C GLY A 116 16.03 51.39 -31.87
N PRO A 117 17.03 51.53 -32.76
CA PRO A 117 17.53 52.84 -33.18
C PRO A 117 16.51 53.51 -34.12
N THR A 118 16.27 54.80 -33.90
CA THR A 118 15.41 55.65 -34.72
C THR A 118 16.02 55.88 -36.11
N THR A 119 15.28 55.53 -37.18
CA THR A 119 15.53 56.03 -38.54
C THR A 119 14.38 56.96 -38.96
N PRO A 120 14.67 58.17 -39.46
CA PRO A 120 13.64 59.13 -39.85
C PRO A 120 13.19 58.90 -41.31
N GLY A 121 11.87 59.02 -41.52
CA GLY A 121 11.28 59.34 -42.82
C GLY A 121 10.55 58.18 -43.50
N LEU A 122 9.22 58.22 -43.47
CA LEU A 122 8.34 58.36 -44.65
C LEU A 122 6.89 58.05 -44.24
N SER A 123 6.01 59.01 -44.54
CA SER A 123 4.58 59.03 -44.27
C SER A 123 3.78 58.34 -45.38
N ALA A 124 2.79 57.50 -45.05
CA ALA A 124 1.54 57.37 -45.82
C ALA A 124 0.49 56.54 -45.05
N PRO A 125 -0.83 56.71 -45.33
CA PRO A 125 -1.88 56.60 -44.32
C PRO A 125 -2.71 55.32 -44.33
N SER A 126 -3.45 55.15 -43.24
CA SER A 126 -4.52 54.18 -43.02
C SER A 126 -5.57 54.21 -44.12
N ASN A 127 -5.92 53.02 -44.67
CA ASN A 127 -7.33 52.64 -44.86
C ASN A 127 -7.53 51.24 -45.49
N HIS A 128 -8.56 50.59 -44.97
CA HIS A 128 -9.45 49.65 -45.64
C HIS A 128 -8.91 48.29 -46.11
N TYR A 129 -9.23 47.28 -45.31
CA TYR A 129 -9.55 45.92 -45.73
C TYR A 129 -10.66 45.92 -46.80
N LEU A 130 -10.41 45.26 -47.94
CA LEU A 130 -11.41 44.54 -48.73
C LEU A 130 -10.72 43.55 -49.69
N SER A 131 -10.99 42.27 -49.44
CA SER A 131 -11.26 41.15 -50.38
C SER A 131 -10.88 41.27 -51.86
N THR A 132 -10.12 40.28 -52.37
CA THR A 132 -10.47 39.29 -53.44
C THR A 132 -9.20 38.46 -53.77
N ALA A 133 -9.18 37.13 -53.62
CA ALA A 133 -9.46 36.09 -54.64
C ALA A 133 -8.56 36.24 -55.90
N THR A 134 -7.80 35.27 -56.42
CA THR A 134 -7.91 33.80 -56.52
C THR A 134 -6.56 33.17 -56.91
N ASP A 135 -6.32 31.90 -56.54
CA ASP A 135 -6.06 30.79 -57.50
C ASP A 135 -6.01 29.46 -56.71
N PHE A 136 -7.10 28.70 -56.73
CA PHE A 136 -7.31 27.49 -57.54
C PHE A 136 -6.38 26.32 -57.17
N GLN A 137 -6.93 25.29 -56.50
CA GLN A 137 -7.39 24.06 -57.18
C GLN A 137 -8.17 23.10 -56.25
N PHE A 138 -9.39 22.79 -56.71
CA PHE A 138 -10.16 21.52 -56.66
C PHE A 138 -10.85 20.97 -55.38
N PHE A 139 -12.16 20.75 -55.58
CA PHE A 139 -13.30 20.23 -54.79
C PHE A 139 -13.39 18.65 -54.78
N PRO A 140 -14.43 17.97 -54.23
CA PRO A 140 -15.11 18.13 -52.92
C PRO A 140 -15.60 16.82 -52.20
N SER A 141 -15.95 17.01 -50.92
CA SER A 141 -17.15 16.57 -50.15
C SER A 141 -17.62 15.10 -49.99
N THR A 142 -17.69 14.71 -48.70
CA THR A 142 -18.76 13.98 -47.94
C THR A 142 -19.24 12.59 -48.36
N SER A 143 -19.10 11.59 -47.47
CA SER A 143 -20.18 11.11 -46.57
C SER A 143 -19.83 9.79 -45.83
N GLN A 144 -20.19 9.77 -44.53
CA GLN A 144 -20.73 8.66 -43.72
C GLN A 144 -19.95 7.36 -43.38
N LEU A 145 -20.17 6.98 -42.11
CA LEU A 145 -20.30 5.63 -41.51
C LEU A 145 -19.05 4.89 -40.94
N SER A 146 -19.10 4.75 -39.60
CA SER A 146 -18.81 3.58 -38.75
C SER A 146 -17.72 2.56 -39.12
N ARG A 147 -16.77 2.32 -38.20
CA ARG A 147 -16.23 0.99 -37.82
C ARG A 147 -15.30 1.10 -36.59
N GLN A 148 -15.64 0.44 -35.48
CA GLN A 148 -15.06 -0.83 -35.01
C GLN A 148 -13.56 -0.76 -34.68
N THR A 149 -13.26 -0.77 -33.38
CA THR A 149 -11.94 -0.97 -32.78
C THR A 149 -11.55 -2.45 -32.85
N SER A 150 -10.46 -2.77 -33.57
CA SER A 150 -9.86 -4.10 -33.65
C SER A 150 -8.60 -4.18 -32.78
N LEU A 151 -8.53 -5.22 -31.96
CA LEU A 151 -7.51 -5.53 -30.95
C LEU A 151 -6.27 -6.22 -31.55
N SER A 152 -5.34 -5.46 -32.16
CA SER A 152 -4.15 -6.07 -32.77
C SER A 152 -2.81 -5.37 -32.54
N ASN A 153 -2.74 -4.25 -31.81
CA ASN A 153 -1.49 -3.46 -31.70
C ASN A 153 -0.78 -3.51 -30.33
N PHE A 154 -1.19 -4.37 -29.40
CA PHE A 154 -0.64 -4.37 -28.02
C PHE A 154 0.55 -5.30 -27.76
N VAL A 155 1.01 -6.10 -28.74
CA VAL A 155 2.02 -7.15 -28.49
C VAL A 155 3.46 -6.75 -28.88
N ALA A 156 3.66 -5.65 -29.62
CA ALA A 156 5.00 -5.29 -30.14
C ALA A 156 5.88 -4.47 -29.17
N MET A 157 5.38 -4.04 -28.01
CA MET A 157 6.10 -3.08 -27.14
C MET A 157 6.74 -3.69 -25.87
N ARG A 158 6.73 -5.03 -25.73
CA ARG A 158 7.27 -5.70 -24.53
C ARG A 158 8.72 -6.21 -24.63
N HIS A 159 9.35 -6.20 -25.81
CA HIS A 159 10.69 -6.79 -25.99
C HIS A 159 11.87 -5.80 -26.03
N SER A 160 11.65 -4.49 -26.14
CA SER A 160 12.78 -3.53 -26.26
C SER A 160 13.34 -3.02 -24.91
N ARG A 161 12.67 -3.28 -23.78
CA ARG A 161 13.09 -2.75 -22.47
C ARG A 161 13.99 -3.70 -21.66
N ALA A 162 14.19 -4.93 -22.11
CA ALA A 162 14.97 -5.96 -21.42
C ALA A 162 16.44 -6.08 -21.88
N GLN A 163 16.92 -5.23 -22.80
CA GLN A 163 18.29 -5.29 -23.33
C GLN A 163 19.21 -4.12 -22.92
N LEU A 164 18.72 -3.12 -22.15
CA LEU A 164 19.52 -1.94 -21.80
C LEU A 164 20.04 -1.87 -20.35
N GLU A 165 19.74 -2.82 -19.47
CA GLU A 165 20.14 -2.79 -18.05
C GLU A 165 21.17 -3.87 -17.66
N ARG A 166 22.02 -4.31 -18.60
CA ARG A 166 23.04 -5.36 -18.35
C ARG A 166 24.49 -4.88 -18.34
N SER A 167 24.73 -3.58 -18.13
CA SER A 167 26.10 -3.07 -17.94
C SER A 167 26.10 -1.84 -17.04
N GLY A 168 26.44 -2.03 -15.77
CA GLY A 168 26.48 -0.92 -14.82
C GLY A 168 26.74 -1.30 -13.37
N SER A 169 27.65 -2.24 -13.11
CA SER A 169 28.36 -2.34 -11.82
C SER A 169 29.50 -3.33 -11.98
N LEU A 170 30.74 -2.82 -12.05
CA LEU A 170 32.03 -3.49 -11.77
C LEU A 170 33.20 -2.66 -12.34
N VAL A 171 33.33 -1.38 -11.96
CA VAL A 171 34.63 -0.69 -12.00
C VAL A 171 34.59 0.47 -11.00
N ASP A 172 34.92 0.17 -9.75
CA ASP A 172 35.30 1.21 -8.79
C ASP A 172 36.28 0.62 -7.77
N MET A 173 37.51 0.37 -8.22
CA MET A 173 38.68 0.37 -7.36
C MET A 173 39.94 0.46 -8.22
N GLN A 174 40.80 1.42 -7.86
CA GLN A 174 42.17 1.63 -8.35
C GLN A 174 42.32 2.36 -9.69
N LEU A 175 42.45 3.70 -9.62
CA LEU A 175 43.61 4.43 -10.15
C LEU A 175 43.44 5.93 -9.86
N SER A 176 43.95 6.33 -8.70
CA SER A 176 44.37 7.70 -8.47
C SER A 176 45.61 8.02 -9.31
N GLN A 177 45.70 9.29 -9.72
CA GLN A 177 46.85 9.99 -10.31
C GLN A 177 46.96 9.95 -11.84
N SER A 178 47.00 11.17 -12.40
CA SER A 178 47.44 11.55 -13.76
C SER A 178 46.33 11.69 -14.81
N THR A 179 45.62 12.82 -14.81
CA THR A 179 45.30 13.65 -16.01
C THR A 179 44.52 14.92 -15.62
N ASN A 180 45.04 15.68 -14.64
CA ASN A 180 44.55 17.04 -14.35
C ASN A 180 45.28 18.04 -15.26
N SER A 181 44.92 18.16 -16.54
CA SER A 181 45.37 19.32 -17.36
C SER A 181 44.75 19.44 -18.78
N LEU A 182 43.50 19.01 -19.04
CA LEU A 182 42.93 19.17 -20.40
C LEU A 182 41.44 19.60 -20.49
N PHE A 183 40.77 19.87 -19.36
CA PHE A 183 39.40 20.41 -19.36
C PHE A 183 39.21 21.61 -18.40
N THR A 184 40.15 22.56 -18.41
CA THR A 184 39.94 23.87 -17.81
C THR A 184 39.55 24.87 -18.90
N ARG A 185 38.26 24.86 -19.27
CA ARG A 185 37.62 26.01 -19.93
C ARG A 185 36.44 26.44 -19.07
N HIS A 186 36.50 27.70 -18.62
CA HIS A 186 35.46 28.39 -17.87
C HIS A 186 34.06 28.06 -18.38
N ASN A 187 33.27 27.34 -17.57
CA ASN A 187 31.82 27.45 -17.59
C ASN A 187 31.42 28.33 -16.41
N ASN A 188 31.43 29.64 -16.65
CA ASN A 188 30.49 30.53 -15.99
C ASN A 188 29.09 30.05 -16.38
N VAL A 189 28.47 29.25 -15.51
CA VAL A 189 27.02 29.11 -15.52
C VAL A 189 26.50 30.44 -14.99
N PRO A 190 25.73 31.23 -15.76
CA PRO A 190 25.02 32.35 -15.18
C PRO A 190 24.02 31.78 -14.18
N GLU A 191 24.13 32.18 -12.92
CA GLU A 191 23.05 32.02 -11.95
C GLU A 191 21.79 32.65 -12.56
N THR A 192 20.83 31.81 -12.95
CA THR A 192 19.49 32.25 -13.32
C THR A 192 18.78 32.69 -12.03
N PRO A 193 18.42 33.98 -11.87
CA PRO A 193 17.76 34.44 -10.67
C PRO A 193 16.26 34.12 -10.76
N GLY A 194 15.75 33.40 -9.75
CA GLY A 194 14.36 33.58 -9.28
C GLY A 194 13.21 33.07 -10.14
N ILE A 195 13.09 31.75 -10.34
CA ILE A 195 11.81 31.08 -10.63
C ILE A 195 11.85 29.74 -9.90
N ASN A 196 11.16 29.59 -8.75
CA ASN A 196 10.77 28.30 -8.10
C ASN A 196 10.28 28.41 -6.64
N ARG A 197 10.18 29.61 -6.03
CA ARG A 197 9.70 29.75 -4.64
C ARG A 197 8.51 30.70 -4.43
N ILE A 198 8.07 31.41 -5.47
CA ILE A 198 7.11 32.52 -5.28
C ILE A 198 5.66 32.11 -5.62
N ASP A 199 5.43 31.05 -6.42
CA ASP A 199 4.07 30.55 -6.74
C ASP A 199 3.52 29.49 -5.76
N SER A 200 4.35 28.96 -4.86
CA SER A 200 3.92 27.93 -3.90
C SER A 200 2.97 28.48 -2.82
N ASP A 201 3.16 29.72 -2.37
CA ASP A 201 2.34 30.31 -1.29
C ASP A 201 0.93 30.71 -1.75
N GLU A 202 0.77 31.10 -3.01
CA GLU A 202 -0.53 31.50 -3.56
C GLU A 202 -1.40 30.28 -3.90
N PHE A 203 -0.81 29.20 -4.40
CA PHE A 203 -1.50 27.92 -4.57
C PHE A 203 -1.76 27.20 -3.23
N MET A 204 -0.86 27.32 -2.25
CA MET A 204 -1.10 26.80 -0.90
C MET A 204 -2.36 27.41 -0.26
N LYS A 205 -2.65 28.71 -0.49
CA LYS A 205 -3.90 29.35 -0.05
C LYS A 205 -5.16 28.83 -0.76
N HIS A 206 -5.00 28.20 -1.93
CA HIS A 206 -6.07 27.55 -2.68
C HIS A 206 -6.32 26.10 -2.27
N SER A 207 -5.53 25.56 -1.34
CA SER A 207 -5.64 24.18 -0.83
C SER A 207 -7.05 23.83 -0.34
N ALA A 208 -7.81 24.80 0.19
CA ALA A 208 -9.19 24.59 0.62
C ALA A 208 -10.15 24.19 -0.52
N LYS A 209 -9.86 24.58 -1.78
CA LYS A 209 -10.67 24.18 -2.95
C LYS A 209 -10.45 22.71 -3.33
N LEU A 210 -9.33 22.10 -2.91
CA LEU A 210 -8.99 20.71 -3.19
C LEU A 210 -9.67 19.73 -2.21
N LYS A 211 -10.30 20.24 -1.14
CA LYS A 211 -11.01 19.41 -0.14
C LYS A 211 -11.94 18.34 -0.75
N PRO A 212 -12.81 18.65 -1.72
CA PRO A 212 -13.69 17.64 -2.30
C PRO A 212 -12.91 16.54 -3.03
N VAL A 213 -11.84 16.89 -3.73
CA VAL A 213 -10.96 15.95 -4.45
C VAL A 213 -10.26 15.03 -3.44
N LEU A 214 -9.72 15.58 -2.36
CA LEU A 214 -9.07 14.79 -1.30
C LEU A 214 -10.05 13.85 -0.60
N ILE A 215 -11.28 14.30 -0.35
CA ILE A 215 -12.32 13.45 0.26
C ILE A 215 -12.68 12.30 -0.69
N GLN A 216 -12.86 12.59 -1.98
CA GLN A 216 -13.14 11.57 -2.99
C GLN A 216 -12.01 10.54 -3.07
N ALA A 217 -10.76 10.98 -3.10
CA ALA A 217 -9.61 10.09 -3.14
C ALA A 217 -9.49 9.21 -1.88
N ILE A 218 -9.89 9.71 -0.71
CA ILE A 218 -10.00 8.89 0.52
C ILE A 218 -11.18 7.92 0.44
N ASP A 219 -12.31 8.31 -0.14
CA ASP A 219 -13.45 7.42 -0.38
C ASP A 219 -13.08 6.26 -1.31
N GLU A 220 -12.25 6.50 -2.32
CA GLU A 220 -11.71 5.45 -3.20
C GLU A 220 -10.84 4.45 -2.42
N VAL A 221 -9.99 4.92 -1.50
CA VAL A 221 -9.22 4.04 -0.60
C VAL A 221 -10.14 3.21 0.30
N VAL A 222 -11.23 3.80 0.83
CA VAL A 222 -12.20 3.06 1.64
C VAL A 222 -12.90 1.98 0.81
N GLY A 223 -13.35 2.33 -0.41
CA GLY A 223 -13.99 1.38 -1.32
C GLY A 223 -13.08 0.20 -1.67
N GLU A 224 -11.79 0.47 -1.94
CA GLU A 224 -10.80 -0.59 -2.18
C GLU A 224 -10.60 -1.51 -0.96
N LEU A 225 -10.55 -0.95 0.25
CA LEU A 225 -10.41 -1.75 1.47
C LEU A 225 -11.60 -2.70 1.65
N GLU A 226 -12.81 -2.25 1.36
CA GLU A 226 -14.02 -3.09 1.44
C GLU A 226 -14.00 -4.25 0.44
N THR A 227 -13.53 -4.02 -0.79
CA THR A 227 -13.47 -5.07 -1.84
C THR A 227 -12.23 -5.95 -1.78
N THR A 228 -11.21 -5.58 -0.99
CA THR A 228 -9.89 -6.25 -0.97
C THR A 228 -9.97 -7.77 -0.83
N HIS A 229 -10.87 -8.30 0.00
CA HIS A 229 -11.00 -9.75 0.18
C HIS A 229 -11.54 -10.46 -1.07
N GLU A 230 -12.47 -9.84 -1.77
CA GLU A 230 -13.05 -10.37 -3.01
C GLU A 230 -12.04 -10.28 -4.15
N ASP A 231 -11.28 -9.19 -4.21
CA ASP A 231 -10.24 -8.99 -5.23
C ASP A 231 -9.11 -10.02 -5.09
N VAL A 232 -8.62 -10.27 -3.88
CA VAL A 232 -7.67 -11.35 -3.62
C VAL A 232 -8.27 -12.71 -3.97
N ALA A 233 -9.56 -12.94 -3.68
CA ALA A 233 -10.23 -14.20 -3.96
C ALA A 233 -10.34 -14.52 -5.45
N LYS A 234 -10.39 -13.51 -6.34
CA LYS A 234 -10.38 -13.70 -7.81
C LYS A 234 -9.10 -14.42 -8.28
N GLY A 235 -7.97 -14.21 -7.59
CA GLY A 235 -6.70 -14.89 -7.87
C GLY A 235 -6.72 -16.41 -7.61
N ALA A 236 -7.72 -16.94 -6.89
CA ALA A 236 -7.77 -18.35 -6.52
C ALA A 236 -7.79 -19.32 -7.72
N ARG A 237 -8.36 -18.89 -8.85
CA ARG A 237 -8.47 -19.70 -10.07
C ARG A 237 -7.11 -20.11 -10.65
N GLU A 238 -6.10 -19.28 -10.46
CA GLU A 238 -4.75 -19.46 -11.03
C GLU A 238 -3.88 -20.35 -10.15
N HIS A 239 -4.08 -20.30 -8.82
CA HIS A 239 -3.26 -21.01 -7.84
C HIS A 239 -3.81 -22.36 -7.38
N ILE A 240 -5.12 -22.55 -7.47
CA ILE A 240 -5.77 -23.78 -7.03
C ILE A 240 -6.13 -24.65 -8.23
N HIS A 241 -5.78 -25.92 -8.16
CA HIS A 241 -6.11 -26.92 -9.17
C HIS A 241 -6.99 -28.04 -8.60
N SER A 242 -7.62 -28.80 -9.50
CA SER A 242 -8.50 -29.90 -9.13
C SER A 242 -7.72 -31.02 -8.44
N SER A 243 -8.35 -31.68 -7.48
CA SER A 243 -7.78 -32.81 -6.72
C SER A 243 -6.54 -32.46 -5.87
N GLU A 244 -6.33 -31.18 -5.58
CA GLU A 244 -5.29 -30.76 -4.66
C GLU A 244 -5.71 -30.91 -3.20
N ILE A 245 -4.71 -31.03 -2.32
CA ILE A 245 -4.89 -31.06 -0.87
C ILE A 245 -4.17 -29.83 -0.32
N ILE A 246 -4.93 -28.84 0.13
CA ILE A 246 -4.42 -27.57 0.62
C ILE A 246 -4.40 -27.58 2.14
N LEU A 247 -3.26 -27.24 2.75
CA LEU A 247 -3.18 -27.03 4.19
C LEU A 247 -3.36 -25.54 4.51
N THR A 248 -4.18 -25.24 5.51
CA THR A 248 -4.32 -23.90 6.09
C THR A 248 -4.39 -23.97 7.61
N MET A 249 -4.30 -22.82 8.27
CA MET A 249 -4.22 -22.73 9.73
C MET A 249 -5.02 -21.52 10.23
N GLY A 250 -5.71 -21.70 11.35
CA GLY A 250 -6.47 -20.65 12.02
C GLY A 250 -7.66 -20.17 11.20
N HIS A 251 -8.08 -18.91 11.42
CA HIS A 251 -9.17 -18.29 10.66
C HIS A 251 -8.74 -16.97 10.06
N SER A 252 -8.49 -16.97 8.74
CA SER A 252 -8.30 -15.76 7.95
C SER A 252 -9.49 -15.58 7.00
N LYS A 253 -10.18 -14.43 7.10
CA LYS A 253 -11.29 -14.08 6.19
C LYS A 253 -10.84 -14.03 4.73
N THR A 254 -9.61 -13.58 4.47
CA THR A 254 -9.03 -13.53 3.13
C THR A 254 -8.84 -14.94 2.58
N VAL A 255 -8.28 -15.86 3.37
CA VAL A 255 -8.09 -17.27 2.98
C VAL A 255 -9.43 -17.96 2.79
N GLU A 256 -10.40 -17.70 3.67
CA GLU A 256 -11.75 -18.24 3.57
C GLU A 256 -12.43 -17.84 2.24
N ALA A 257 -12.41 -16.54 1.90
CA ALA A 257 -12.95 -16.04 0.64
C ALA A 257 -12.20 -16.64 -0.56
N PHE A 258 -10.88 -16.74 -0.47
CA PHE A 258 -10.03 -17.33 -1.51
C PHE A 258 -10.37 -18.80 -1.78
N LEU A 259 -10.50 -19.62 -0.74
CA LEU A 259 -10.85 -21.04 -0.86
C LEU A 259 -12.29 -21.23 -1.35
N LYS A 260 -13.24 -20.42 -0.86
CA LYS A 260 -14.64 -20.45 -1.32
C LYS A 260 -14.76 -20.10 -2.81
N GLN A 261 -14.04 -19.07 -3.25
CA GLN A 261 -14.02 -18.68 -4.66
C GLN A 261 -13.36 -19.76 -5.53
N GLY A 262 -12.22 -20.30 -5.11
CA GLY A 262 -11.55 -21.39 -5.83
C GLY A 262 -12.43 -22.65 -5.98
N TYR A 263 -13.28 -22.95 -4.98
CA TYR A 263 -14.12 -24.15 -4.99
C TYR A 263 -15.31 -24.08 -5.95
N ARG A 264 -15.69 -22.87 -6.37
CA ARG A 264 -16.68 -22.64 -7.42
C ARG A 264 -16.16 -23.17 -8.76
N ASP A 265 -14.87 -22.97 -9.03
CA ASP A 265 -14.24 -23.36 -10.29
C ASP A 265 -13.75 -24.81 -10.27
N ARG A 266 -13.14 -25.26 -9.17
CA ARG A 266 -12.46 -26.57 -9.10
C ARG A 266 -12.71 -27.28 -7.78
N LYS A 267 -12.73 -28.62 -7.80
CA LYS A 267 -12.93 -29.44 -6.61
C LYS A 267 -11.58 -29.86 -6.02
N PHE A 268 -11.38 -29.59 -4.74
CA PHE A 268 -10.17 -29.89 -3.97
C PHE A 268 -10.52 -30.13 -2.50
N THR A 269 -9.57 -30.61 -1.71
CA THR A 269 -9.73 -30.87 -0.28
C THR A 269 -8.90 -29.89 0.54
N VAL A 270 -9.44 -29.42 1.67
CA VAL A 270 -8.74 -28.50 2.58
C VAL A 270 -8.48 -29.18 3.91
N VAL A 271 -7.23 -29.17 4.36
CA VAL A 271 -6.83 -29.54 5.71
C VAL A 271 -6.70 -28.26 6.53
N VAL A 272 -7.41 -28.16 7.64
CA VAL A 272 -7.40 -26.99 8.53
C VAL A 272 -6.76 -27.39 9.85
N ALA A 273 -5.67 -26.72 10.22
CA ALA A 273 -5.08 -26.80 11.55
C ALA A 273 -5.83 -25.85 12.51
N GLU A 274 -6.14 -26.32 13.72
CA GLU A 274 -7.04 -25.62 14.65
C GLU A 274 -6.47 -24.34 15.27
N SER A 275 -5.14 -24.19 15.37
CA SER A 275 -4.45 -23.07 16.02
C SER A 275 -4.75 -22.96 17.52
N ALA A 276 -4.40 -23.99 18.28
CA ALA A 276 -4.35 -23.92 19.74
C ALA A 276 -3.37 -22.80 20.17
N PRO A 277 -3.70 -21.97 21.17
CA PRO A 277 -4.82 -22.09 22.12
C PRO A 277 -6.12 -21.37 21.68
N SER A 278 -6.11 -20.68 20.54
CA SER A 278 -7.25 -19.86 20.08
C SER A 278 -8.38 -20.65 19.42
N TYR A 279 -8.07 -21.85 18.88
CA TYR A 279 -9.00 -22.76 18.18
C TYR A 279 -9.80 -22.12 17.04
N LEU A 280 -9.30 -21.02 16.46
CA LEU A 280 -9.97 -20.28 15.39
C LEU A 280 -10.23 -21.15 14.14
N GLY A 281 -9.37 -22.15 13.88
CA GLY A 281 -9.52 -23.05 12.74
C GLY A 281 -10.83 -23.85 12.75
N HIS A 282 -11.47 -24.05 13.91
CA HIS A 282 -12.78 -24.72 13.99
C HIS A 282 -13.87 -23.90 13.28
N SER A 283 -13.84 -22.57 13.44
CA SER A 283 -14.78 -21.67 12.77
C SER A 283 -14.58 -21.68 11.25
N LEU A 284 -13.32 -21.68 10.79
CA LEU A 284 -12.99 -21.79 9.37
C LEU A 284 -13.46 -23.14 8.80
N ALA A 285 -13.15 -24.25 9.46
CA ALA A 285 -13.56 -25.58 9.04
C ALA A 285 -15.10 -25.69 8.93
N HIS A 286 -15.82 -25.16 9.93
CA HIS A 286 -17.28 -25.08 9.88
C HIS A 286 -17.76 -24.29 8.66
N SER A 287 -17.25 -23.07 8.45
CA SER A 287 -17.64 -22.20 7.34
C SER A 287 -17.38 -22.85 5.97
N LEU A 288 -16.23 -23.51 5.78
CA LEU A 288 -15.89 -24.21 4.54
C LEU A 288 -16.78 -25.46 4.33
N SER A 289 -17.05 -26.23 5.39
CA SER A 289 -17.93 -27.40 5.33
C SER A 289 -19.38 -27.04 4.97
N SER A 290 -19.90 -25.92 5.49
CA SER A 290 -21.22 -25.40 5.13
C SER A 290 -21.31 -24.99 3.66
N HIS A 291 -20.18 -24.66 3.02
CA HIS A 291 -20.10 -24.37 1.58
C HIS A 291 -19.85 -25.62 0.72
N GLY A 292 -19.89 -26.82 1.32
CA GLY A 292 -19.73 -28.10 0.62
C GLY A 292 -18.28 -28.43 0.22
N ILE A 293 -17.29 -27.78 0.86
CA ILE A 293 -15.87 -28.04 0.63
C ILE A 293 -15.45 -29.21 1.53
N PRO A 294 -14.82 -30.28 0.98
CA PRO A 294 -14.24 -31.35 1.79
C PRO A 294 -13.17 -30.79 2.71
N THR A 295 -13.44 -30.79 4.02
CA THR A 295 -12.57 -30.21 5.04
C THR A 295 -12.16 -31.26 6.07
N ILE A 296 -10.88 -31.28 6.40
CA ILE A 296 -10.28 -32.17 7.40
C ILE A 296 -9.69 -31.29 8.49
N LEU A 297 -10.25 -31.35 9.69
CA LEU A 297 -9.73 -30.64 10.86
C LEU A 297 -8.63 -31.48 11.53
N ILE A 298 -7.49 -30.87 11.83
CA ILE A 298 -6.36 -31.51 12.52
C ILE A 298 -5.87 -30.67 13.69
N PRO A 299 -5.28 -31.30 14.73
CA PRO A 299 -4.50 -30.57 15.71
C PRO A 299 -3.17 -30.10 15.11
N ASP A 300 -2.62 -29.01 15.64
CA ASP A 300 -1.39 -28.40 15.12
C ASP A 300 -0.18 -29.36 15.18
N SER A 301 -0.16 -30.27 16.16
CA SER A 301 0.87 -31.32 16.31
C SER A 301 0.91 -32.30 15.13
N SER A 302 -0.20 -32.46 14.41
CA SER A 302 -0.33 -33.42 13.31
C SER A 302 0.05 -32.82 11.95
N ILE A 303 0.42 -31.53 11.89
CA ILE A 303 0.80 -30.85 10.65
C ILE A 303 1.95 -31.59 9.93
N HIS A 304 2.99 -31.96 10.68
CA HIS A 304 4.15 -32.63 10.09
C HIS A 304 3.80 -34.02 9.51
N ALA A 305 2.84 -34.73 10.12
CA ALA A 305 2.42 -36.06 9.68
C ALA A 305 1.58 -36.02 8.39
N ILE A 306 0.77 -34.97 8.19
CA ILE A 306 -0.10 -34.86 7.01
C ILE A 306 0.60 -34.21 5.81
N LEU A 307 1.63 -33.38 6.05
CA LEU A 307 2.34 -32.61 5.03
C LEU A 307 2.83 -33.41 3.82
N PRO A 308 3.30 -34.66 3.91
CA PRO A 308 3.68 -35.46 2.73
C PRO A 308 2.57 -35.56 1.68
N ARG A 309 1.30 -35.61 2.12
CA ARG A 309 0.11 -35.72 1.25
C ARG A 309 -0.41 -34.37 0.77
N VAL A 310 -0.08 -33.29 1.46
CA VAL A 310 -0.47 -31.92 1.10
C VAL A 310 0.28 -31.47 -0.15
N THR A 311 -0.38 -30.75 -1.05
CA THR A 311 0.25 -30.22 -2.27
C THR A 311 0.84 -28.83 -2.04
N LYS A 312 0.13 -27.96 -1.31
CA LYS A 312 0.56 -26.60 -0.98
C LYS A 312 -0.02 -26.11 0.35
N VAL A 313 0.64 -25.13 0.94
CA VAL A 313 0.18 -24.49 2.18
C VAL A 313 -0.26 -23.07 1.86
N ILE A 314 -1.47 -22.70 2.29
CA ILE A 314 -2.02 -21.35 2.12
C ILE A 314 -2.27 -20.74 3.50
N LEU A 315 -1.59 -19.63 3.78
CA LEU A 315 -1.68 -18.92 5.06
C LEU A 315 -2.13 -17.47 4.86
N GLY A 316 -2.74 -16.90 5.90
CA GLY A 316 -3.02 -15.47 5.98
C GLY A 316 -1.91 -14.72 6.73
N ALA A 317 -1.81 -13.42 6.49
CA ALA A 317 -0.92 -12.54 7.24
C ALA A 317 -1.71 -11.54 8.11
N HIS A 318 -1.16 -11.21 9.27
CA HIS A 318 -1.56 -10.04 10.06
C HIS A 318 -0.87 -8.77 9.54
N SER A 319 0.44 -8.82 9.25
CA SER A 319 1.20 -7.72 8.67
C SER A 319 2.41 -8.25 7.92
N VAL A 320 2.84 -7.58 6.85
CA VAL A 320 4.02 -7.94 6.04
C VAL A 320 5.03 -6.80 6.13
N LEU A 321 6.30 -7.12 6.34
CA LEU A 321 7.40 -6.17 6.52
C LEU A 321 8.15 -5.92 5.20
N ALA A 322 8.95 -4.86 5.16
CA ALA A 322 9.71 -4.48 3.97
C ALA A 322 10.79 -5.48 3.55
N ASN A 323 11.29 -6.30 4.49
CA ASN A 323 12.19 -7.42 4.17
C ASN A 323 11.46 -8.65 3.58
N GLY A 324 10.14 -8.60 3.44
CA GLY A 324 9.30 -9.72 2.98
C GLY A 324 8.94 -10.74 4.06
N GLY A 325 9.40 -10.55 5.31
CA GLY A 325 8.92 -11.33 6.44
C GLY A 325 7.51 -10.89 6.84
N LEU A 326 6.79 -11.72 7.60
CA LEU A 326 5.42 -11.40 8.00
C LEU A 326 5.12 -11.85 9.44
N PHE A 327 4.14 -11.17 10.03
CA PHE A 327 3.47 -11.64 11.23
C PHE A 327 2.20 -12.39 10.82
N ALA A 328 2.03 -13.59 11.35
CA ALA A 328 0.84 -14.42 11.17
C ALA A 328 0.37 -14.94 12.53
N LEU A 329 -0.74 -15.67 12.58
CA LEU A 329 -1.23 -16.26 13.83
C LEU A 329 -0.20 -17.25 14.40
N SER A 330 -0.15 -17.37 15.73
CA SER A 330 0.67 -18.35 16.43
C SER A 330 0.51 -19.77 15.85
N GLY A 331 1.62 -20.49 15.71
CA GLY A 331 1.71 -21.80 15.06
C GLY A 331 2.03 -21.71 13.56
N SER A 332 1.84 -20.55 12.92
CA SER A 332 2.07 -20.42 11.48
C SER A 332 3.56 -20.58 11.11
N LEU A 333 4.48 -20.19 12.00
CA LEU A 333 5.92 -20.42 11.79
C LEU A 333 6.25 -21.90 11.78
N ALA A 334 5.69 -22.68 12.72
CA ALA A 334 5.88 -24.13 12.78
C ALA A 334 5.34 -24.82 11.52
N CYS A 335 4.17 -24.37 11.04
CA CYS A 335 3.60 -24.82 9.77
C CYS A 335 4.51 -24.52 8.57
N ALA A 336 4.99 -23.28 8.45
CA ALA A 336 5.87 -22.87 7.36
C ALA A 336 7.23 -23.59 7.38
N LEU A 337 7.79 -23.82 8.57
CA LEU A 337 9.03 -24.58 8.73
C LEU A 337 8.84 -26.04 8.32
N ALA A 338 7.75 -26.67 8.76
CA ALA A 338 7.43 -28.04 8.38
C ALA A 338 7.18 -28.15 6.86
N ALA A 339 6.48 -27.18 6.26
CA ALA A 339 6.29 -27.11 4.82
C ALA A 339 7.63 -27.05 4.07
N LYS A 340 8.59 -26.24 4.55
CA LYS A 340 9.94 -26.16 3.98
C LYS A 340 10.69 -27.49 4.07
N THR A 341 10.59 -28.21 5.19
CA THR A 341 11.21 -29.55 5.33
C THR A 341 10.64 -30.56 4.33
N HIS A 342 9.35 -30.46 4.00
CA HIS A 342 8.67 -31.34 3.03
C HIS A 342 8.66 -30.77 1.60
N SER A 343 9.43 -29.71 1.33
CA SER A 343 9.48 -29.03 0.03
C SER A 343 8.10 -28.65 -0.52
N LYS A 344 7.18 -28.24 0.37
CA LYS A 344 5.84 -27.78 0.01
C LYS A 344 5.83 -26.25 -0.12
N PRO A 345 5.30 -25.69 -1.22
CA PRO A 345 5.25 -24.24 -1.40
C PRO A 345 4.29 -23.62 -0.38
N VAL A 346 4.73 -22.53 0.25
CA VAL A 346 3.93 -21.70 1.16
C VAL A 346 3.50 -20.43 0.42
N VAL A 347 2.19 -20.28 0.28
CA VAL A 347 1.53 -19.14 -0.38
C VAL A 347 0.83 -18.30 0.68
N ILE A 348 1.09 -16.99 0.67
CA ILE A 348 0.48 -16.04 1.61
C ILE A 348 -0.59 -15.24 0.89
N THR A 349 -1.85 -15.34 1.33
CA THR A 349 -2.94 -14.51 0.81
C THR A 349 -3.16 -13.32 1.74
N THR A 350 -2.98 -12.10 1.23
CA THR A 350 -3.09 -10.87 2.04
C THR A 350 -3.41 -9.67 1.17
N GLY A 351 -4.12 -8.68 1.74
CA GLY A 351 -4.27 -7.37 1.11
C GLY A 351 -3.01 -6.51 1.27
N GLN A 352 -2.77 -5.60 0.32
CA GLN A 352 -1.62 -4.70 0.34
C GLN A 352 -1.64 -3.69 1.50
N PHE A 353 -2.82 -3.36 2.04
CA PHE A 353 -2.95 -2.46 3.19
C PHE A 353 -2.24 -2.98 4.47
N LYS A 354 -1.86 -4.26 4.50
CA LYS A 354 -1.09 -4.87 5.60
C LYS A 354 0.42 -4.74 5.43
N PHE A 355 0.90 -4.18 4.32
CA PHE A 355 2.33 -4.02 4.05
C PHE A 355 2.86 -2.82 4.83
N ALA A 356 3.85 -3.05 5.67
CA ALA A 356 4.45 -2.04 6.53
C ALA A 356 5.87 -1.75 6.05
N PRO A 357 6.29 -0.47 6.01
CA PRO A 357 7.65 -0.08 5.63
C PRO A 357 8.71 -0.44 6.67
N ALA A 358 8.31 -0.92 7.85
CA ALA A 358 9.25 -1.42 8.87
C ALA A 358 10.09 -2.58 8.28
N TRP A 359 11.41 -2.47 8.40
CA TRP A 359 12.33 -3.41 7.76
C TRP A 359 12.30 -4.79 8.42
N ASN A 360 12.57 -4.84 9.72
CA ASN A 360 12.64 -6.10 10.46
C ASN A 360 12.29 -5.87 11.93
N LEU A 361 11.36 -6.68 12.44
CA LEU A 361 10.94 -6.69 13.85
C LEU A 361 11.23 -8.04 14.53
N TYR A 362 12.00 -8.92 13.88
CA TYR A 362 12.30 -10.27 14.38
C TYR A 362 13.00 -10.29 15.75
N HIS A 363 13.89 -9.32 16.00
CA HIS A 363 14.66 -9.25 17.26
C HIS A 363 13.85 -8.63 18.40
N ASP A 364 12.70 -8.02 18.10
CA ASP A 364 11.85 -7.43 19.11
C ASP A 364 10.93 -8.51 19.67
N TYR A 365 11.29 -9.03 20.85
CA TYR A 365 10.48 -10.02 21.57
C TYR A 365 9.07 -9.50 21.85
N ALA A 366 8.85 -8.19 21.92
CA ALA A 366 7.52 -7.63 22.13
C ALA A 366 6.64 -7.65 20.87
N ALA A 367 7.22 -7.85 19.67
CA ALA A 367 6.51 -7.76 18.40
C ALA A 367 5.50 -8.91 18.17
N VAL A 368 5.68 -10.06 18.83
CA VAL A 368 4.78 -11.23 18.69
C VAL A 368 3.44 -11.07 19.40
N ASP A 369 3.27 -10.02 20.21
CA ASP A 369 2.12 -9.80 21.09
C ASP A 369 1.84 -10.95 22.08
N PHE A 370 1.53 -10.59 23.32
CA PHE A 370 1.21 -11.59 24.36
C PHE A 370 -0.22 -11.40 24.81
N GLN A 371 -0.97 -12.51 24.84
CA GLN A 371 -2.31 -12.57 25.40
C GLN A 371 -2.26 -12.94 26.87
N GLY A 372 -3.40 -12.76 27.55
CA GLY A 372 -3.54 -13.26 28.91
C GLY A 372 -3.47 -14.80 28.94
N PRO A 373 -2.92 -15.39 30.01
CA PRO A 373 -2.70 -16.84 30.09
C PRO A 373 -4.00 -17.66 30.10
N GLY A 374 -5.16 -17.01 30.26
CA GLY A 374 -6.47 -17.66 30.36
C GLY A 374 -6.82 -18.58 29.19
N SER A 375 -6.35 -18.29 27.98
CA SER A 375 -6.53 -19.18 26.81
C SER A 375 -5.80 -20.52 26.98
N VAL A 376 -4.69 -20.52 27.73
CA VAL A 376 -3.81 -21.68 27.92
C VAL A 376 -4.20 -22.49 29.16
N ILE A 377 -4.43 -21.83 30.30
CA ILE A 377 -4.72 -22.50 31.59
C ILE A 377 -6.21 -22.64 31.92
N GLY A 378 -7.07 -22.03 31.10
CA GLY A 378 -8.50 -21.92 31.37
C GLY A 378 -8.82 -20.95 32.51
N THR A 379 -10.03 -20.38 32.49
CA THR A 379 -10.48 -19.35 33.45
C THR A 379 -10.47 -19.82 34.91
N THR A 380 -10.54 -21.13 35.16
CA THR A 380 -10.61 -21.72 36.50
C THR A 380 -9.24 -22.05 37.10
N GLY A 381 -8.13 -21.83 36.37
CA GLY A 381 -6.78 -22.14 36.85
C GLY A 381 -6.48 -23.64 37.03
N ASN A 382 -7.43 -24.51 36.67
CA ASN A 382 -7.33 -25.96 36.80
C ASN A 382 -6.81 -26.64 35.51
N GLY A 383 -6.55 -25.88 34.44
CA GLY A 383 -5.98 -26.42 33.20
C GLY A 383 -4.47 -26.68 33.35
N GLY A 384 -4.08 -27.93 33.10
CA GLY A 384 -2.74 -28.28 32.60
C GLY A 384 -1.51 -27.82 33.40
N GLY A 385 -1.60 -27.57 34.70
CA GLY A 385 -0.47 -27.18 35.55
C GLY A 385 -0.36 -25.69 35.91
N GLY A 386 -1.34 -24.87 35.50
CA GLY A 386 -1.38 -23.41 35.71
C GLY A 386 -1.74 -22.91 37.12
N GLY A 387 -1.92 -23.81 38.09
CA GLY A 387 -2.29 -23.45 39.47
C GLY A 387 -1.13 -23.52 40.47
N LYS A 388 0.10 -23.77 40.02
CA LYS A 388 1.29 -23.80 40.87
C LYS A 388 2.10 -22.52 40.69
N GLU A 389 2.51 -21.91 41.81
CA GLU A 389 3.31 -20.67 41.85
C GLU A 389 4.65 -20.78 41.09
N SER A 390 5.10 -21.98 40.76
CA SER A 390 6.35 -22.24 40.03
C SER A 390 6.22 -22.27 38.50
N THR A 391 5.03 -22.14 37.93
CA THR A 391 4.81 -22.28 36.48
C THR A 391 4.53 -20.91 35.85
N GLU A 392 5.44 -20.45 34.99
CA GLU A 392 5.20 -19.29 34.14
C GLU A 392 4.46 -19.71 32.87
N VAL A 393 3.40 -18.97 32.52
CA VAL A 393 2.55 -19.27 31.37
C VAL A 393 2.60 -18.09 30.42
N VAL A 394 3.00 -18.37 29.17
CA VAL A 394 3.14 -17.37 28.11
C VAL A 394 2.26 -17.78 26.93
N ASP A 395 1.50 -16.82 26.40
CA ASP A 395 0.60 -17.02 25.25
C ASP A 395 0.95 -16.00 24.13
N PRO A 396 1.90 -16.33 23.25
CA PRO A 396 2.20 -15.48 22.10
C PRO A 396 1.08 -15.56 21.06
N TYR A 397 0.58 -14.40 20.62
CA TYR A 397 -0.55 -14.33 19.70
C TYR A 397 -0.14 -14.45 18.23
N PHE A 398 1.00 -13.84 17.88
CA PHE A 398 1.54 -13.83 16.54
C PHE A 398 2.88 -14.56 16.47
N ASP A 399 3.15 -15.12 15.30
CA ASP A 399 4.44 -15.68 14.93
C ASP A 399 5.08 -14.84 13.83
N TYR A 400 6.41 -14.68 13.90
CA TYR A 400 7.18 -14.10 12.82
C TYR A 400 7.66 -15.17 11.84
N ILE A 401 7.22 -15.07 10.58
CA ILE A 401 7.65 -15.95 9.49
C ILE A 401 8.74 -15.24 8.68
N ARG A 402 9.90 -15.90 8.56
CA ARG A 402 11.02 -15.40 7.76
C ARG A 402 10.67 -15.40 6.26
N PRO A 403 11.14 -14.41 5.47
CA PRO A 403 10.86 -14.32 4.03
C PRO A 403 11.29 -15.57 3.26
N GLU A 404 12.36 -16.26 3.68
CA GLU A 404 12.86 -17.49 3.06
C GLU A 404 11.94 -18.72 3.18
N LEU A 405 10.88 -18.62 3.98
CA LEU A 405 9.86 -19.67 4.12
C LEU A 405 8.68 -19.44 3.19
N VAL A 406 8.57 -18.25 2.59
CA VAL A 406 7.45 -17.83 1.75
C VAL A 406 7.84 -17.93 0.29
N GLN A 407 6.99 -18.57 -0.51
CA GLN A 407 7.23 -18.70 -1.94
C GLN A 407 6.56 -17.58 -2.73
N LEU A 408 5.34 -17.20 -2.34
CA LEU A 408 4.50 -16.28 -3.10
C LEU A 408 3.54 -15.49 -2.18
N PHE A 409 3.36 -14.21 -2.48
CA PHE A 409 2.29 -13.38 -1.95
C PHE A 409 1.21 -13.19 -3.01
N VAL A 410 -0.04 -13.53 -2.68
CA VAL A 410 -1.22 -13.28 -3.50
C VAL A 410 -1.96 -12.08 -2.91
N THR A 411 -2.02 -11.00 -3.67
CA THR A 411 -2.60 -9.72 -3.25
C THR A 411 -3.71 -9.26 -4.19
N ASN A 412 -4.36 -8.12 -3.86
CA ASN A 412 -5.43 -7.54 -4.67
C ASN A 412 -4.96 -7.02 -6.04
N GLU A 413 -3.68 -6.65 -6.19
CA GLU A 413 -3.10 -6.23 -7.48
C GLU A 413 -2.42 -7.36 -8.25
N GLY A 414 -2.32 -8.55 -7.64
CA GLY A 414 -1.74 -9.74 -8.25
C GLY A 414 -0.70 -10.41 -7.37
N ASP A 415 0.13 -11.21 -8.02
CA ASP A 415 1.09 -12.09 -7.38
C ASP A 415 2.49 -11.48 -7.31
N HIS A 416 3.13 -11.62 -6.15
CA HIS A 416 4.43 -11.02 -5.89
C HIS A 416 5.38 -11.99 -5.19
N SER A 417 6.64 -11.98 -5.62
CA SER A 417 7.73 -12.63 -4.90
C SER A 417 8.09 -11.84 -3.64
N PRO A 418 8.55 -12.50 -2.55
CA PRO A 418 9.03 -11.80 -1.36
C PRO A 418 10.05 -10.68 -1.63
N SER A 419 10.93 -10.85 -2.63
CA SER A 419 11.93 -9.84 -3.00
C SER A 419 11.32 -8.59 -3.64
N TYR A 420 10.11 -8.68 -4.21
CA TYR A 420 9.42 -7.56 -4.86
C TYR A 420 8.66 -6.68 -3.85
N ILE A 421 8.43 -7.16 -2.63
CA ILE A 421 7.66 -6.47 -1.59
C ILE A 421 8.26 -5.10 -1.25
N TYR A 422 9.60 -4.99 -1.19
CA TYR A 422 10.28 -3.72 -0.96
C TYR A 422 9.90 -2.65 -2.00
N ARG A 423 9.77 -3.05 -3.27
CA ARG A 423 9.40 -2.13 -4.34
C ARG A 423 7.94 -1.68 -4.21
N LEU A 424 7.02 -2.60 -3.91
CA LEU A 424 5.61 -2.27 -3.67
C LEU A 424 5.44 -1.27 -2.53
N ILE A 425 6.19 -1.44 -1.44
CA ILE A 425 6.15 -0.52 -0.29
C ILE A 425 6.65 0.88 -0.69
N ARG A 426 7.70 0.98 -1.51
CA ARG A 426 8.19 2.27 -2.04
C ARG A 426 7.25 2.90 -3.06
N GLU A 427 6.49 2.07 -3.78
CA GLU A 427 5.43 2.54 -4.69
C GLU A 427 4.17 2.98 -3.90
N ALA A 428 3.92 2.43 -2.71
CA ALA A 428 2.74 2.71 -1.90
C ALA A 428 2.92 3.81 -0.83
N TYR A 429 4.14 4.05 -0.35
CA TYR A 429 4.44 5.00 0.74
C TYR A 429 5.57 5.97 0.39
N ASP A 430 5.54 7.16 0.98
CA ASP A 430 6.64 8.13 0.86
C ASP A 430 7.74 7.84 1.90
N GLU A 431 9.01 8.07 1.53
CA GLU A 431 10.18 7.85 2.40
C GLU A 431 10.15 8.73 3.67
N GLU A 432 9.49 9.90 3.58
CA GLU A 432 9.33 10.84 4.69
C GLU A 432 8.39 10.35 5.82
N ASP A 433 7.56 9.34 5.55
CA ASP A 433 6.51 8.87 6.47
C ASP A 433 6.77 7.45 6.98
N VAL A 434 7.97 6.91 6.73
CA VAL A 434 8.39 5.61 7.30
C VAL A 434 8.33 5.68 8.83
N GLU A 435 8.86 6.76 9.40
CA GLU A 435 8.75 7.14 10.81
C GLU A 435 7.74 8.29 10.95
N LEU A 436 6.68 8.09 11.75
CA LEU A 436 5.55 9.02 11.91
C LEU A 436 5.64 9.87 13.18
#